data_AF-A0A9P0LJH8-F1
#
_entry.id   AF-A0A9P0LJH8-F1
#
_cell.length_a   1.000
_cell.length_b   1.000
_cell.length_c   1.000
_cell.angle_alpha   90.00
_cell.angle_beta   90.00
_cell.angle_gamma   90.00
#
_symmetry.space_group_name_H-M   'P 1'
#
loop_
_entity.id
_entity.type
_entity.pdbx_description
1 polymer ?
#
loop_
_entity_poly.entity_id
_entity_poly.type
_entity_poly.pdbx_seq_one_letter_code
_entity_poly.pdbx_strand_id
1 'polypeptide(L)'
;MLGANNSLASRLKEKCPNVFLMKCICHSFHLCASYACEKLPNDVQQLARDVYNLFSNSPKISTNNFTSLQMCCLTKSSIHHKRDGFP
;
A
#
# COMPACT_ATOMS: atom_id res chain seq x y z
N MET A 1 -7.33 -13.70 6.55
CA MET A 1 -8.46 -13.82 7.50
C MET A 1 -8.52 -15.25 8.02
N LEU A 2 -8.98 -15.45 9.26
CA LEU A 2 -9.09 -16.77 9.88
C LEU A 2 -10.51 -16.89 10.46
N GLY A 3 -11.26 -17.89 10.01
CA GLY A 3 -12.69 -18.01 10.30
C GLY A 3 -12.97 -18.17 11.80
N ALA A 4 -13.97 -17.46 12.32
CA ALA A 4 -14.39 -17.56 13.72
C ALA A 4 -15.11 -18.89 14.00
N ASN A 5 -15.93 -19.35 13.04
CA ASN A 5 -16.69 -20.60 13.13
C ASN A 5 -16.11 -21.62 12.16
N ASN A 6 -16.09 -22.90 12.58
CA ASN A 6 -15.74 -24.04 11.71
C ASN A 6 -14.37 -23.94 11.01
N SER A 7 -13.44 -23.15 11.53
CA SER A 7 -12.08 -23.07 10.99
C SER A 7 -11.14 -24.08 11.66
N LEU A 8 -10.00 -24.33 11.01
CA LEU A 8 -8.91 -25.13 11.59
C LEU A 8 -8.56 -24.65 13.01
N ALA A 9 -8.49 -23.34 13.21
CA ALA A 9 -8.16 -22.75 14.49
C ALA A 9 -9.22 -22.98 15.57
N SER A 10 -10.50 -22.91 15.22
CA SER A 10 -11.60 -23.19 16.16
C SER A 10 -11.54 -24.65 16.61
N ARG A 11 -11.32 -25.58 15.67
CA ARG A 11 -11.16 -27.03 15.97
C ARG A 11 -9.88 -27.35 16.74
N LEU A 12 -8.81 -26.61 16.48
CA LEU A 12 -7.54 -26.79 17.17
C LEU A 12 -7.64 -26.32 18.63
N LYS A 13 -8.39 -25.24 18.90
CA LYS A 13 -8.72 -24.83 20.27
C LYS A 13 -9.63 -25.81 21.01
N GLU A 14 -10.58 -26.44 20.32
CA GLU A 14 -11.43 -27.49 20.91
C GLU A 14 -10.60 -28.70 21.37
N LYS A 15 -9.59 -29.11 20.59
CA LYS A 15 -8.71 -30.25 20.94
C LYS A 15 -7.56 -29.89 21.87
N CYS A 16 -7.03 -28.67 21.77
CA CYS A 16 -5.89 -28.19 22.55
C CYS A 16 -6.21 -26.77 23.10
N PRO A 17 -6.83 -26.66 24.29
CA PRO A 17 -7.27 -25.37 24.83
C PRO A 17 -6.11 -24.41 25.17
N ASN A 18 -4.90 -24.94 25.38
CA ASN A 18 -3.71 -24.17 25.70
C ASN A 18 -2.99 -23.59 24.46
N VAL A 19 -3.53 -23.79 23.26
CA VAL A 19 -2.89 -23.31 22.02
C VAL A 19 -3.14 -21.81 21.83
N PHE A 20 -2.06 -21.03 21.75
CA PHE A 20 -2.14 -19.62 21.42
C PHE A 20 -2.21 -19.44 19.91
N LEU A 21 -3.24 -18.73 19.44
CA LEU A 21 -3.46 -18.51 18.02
C LEU A 21 -3.02 -17.11 17.60
N MET A 22 -1.87 -17.02 16.96
CA MET A 22 -1.35 -15.77 16.42
C MET A 22 -1.92 -15.53 15.01
N LYS A 23 -2.51 -14.35 14.78
CA LYS A 23 -2.98 -13.95 13.44
C LYS A 23 -1.78 -13.59 12.54
N CYS A 24 -1.89 -13.77 11.22
CA CYS A 24 -0.86 -13.36 10.25
C CYS A 24 -0.56 -11.87 10.40
N ILE A 25 0.71 -11.52 10.64
CA ILE A 25 1.20 -10.13 10.63
C ILE A 25 0.90 -9.43 9.30
N CYS A 26 0.89 -10.22 8.23
CA CYS A 26 0.58 -9.88 6.85
C CYS A 26 -0.78 -9.20 6.72
N HIS A 27 -1.76 -9.71 7.46
CA HIS A 27 -3.10 -9.16 7.45
C HIS A 27 -3.17 -7.84 8.22
N SER A 28 -2.49 -7.75 9.36
CA SER A 28 -2.37 -6.50 10.12
C SER A 28 -1.68 -5.42 9.29
N PHE A 29 -0.60 -5.76 8.58
CA PHE A 29 0.10 -4.85 7.68
C PHE A 29 -0.79 -4.38 6.54
N HIS A 30 -1.55 -5.28 5.93
CA HIS A 30 -2.49 -4.91 4.88
C HIS A 30 -3.56 -3.92 5.37
N LEU A 31 -4.13 -4.15 6.56
CA LEU A 31 -5.06 -3.21 7.20
C LEU A 31 -4.40 -1.85 7.44
N CYS A 32 -3.22 -1.82 8.07
CA CYS A 32 -2.49 -0.57 8.33
C CYS A 32 -2.21 0.21 7.04
N ALA A 33 -1.74 -0.47 6.00
CA ALA A 33 -1.46 0.16 4.70
C ALA A 33 -2.74 0.66 4.03
N SER A 34 -3.83 -0.09 4.10
CA SER A 34 -5.13 0.32 3.55
C SER A 34 -5.64 1.59 4.22
N TYR A 35 -5.63 1.64 5.55
CA TYR A 35 -6.06 2.83 6.29
C TYR A 35 -5.14 4.03 6.07
N ALA A 36 -3.83 3.80 5.99
CA ALA A 36 -2.88 4.86 5.65
C ALA A 36 -3.23 5.45 4.27
N CYS A 37 -3.47 4.60 3.26
CA CYS A 37 -3.86 5.02 1.92
C CYS A 37 -5.16 5.84 1.86
N GLU A 38 -6.10 5.65 2.80
CA GLU A 38 -7.31 6.49 2.90
C GLU A 38 -7.03 7.90 3.44
N LYS A 39 -5.93 8.08 4.17
CA LYS A 39 -5.50 9.39 4.71
C LYS A 39 -4.55 10.12 3.77
N LEU A 40 -3.98 9.44 2.77
CA LEU A 40 -3.12 10.05 1.78
C LEU A 40 -3.94 10.89 0.78
N PRO A 41 -3.43 12.05 0.34
CA PRO A 41 -4.03 12.77 -0.77
C PRO A 41 -3.95 11.95 -2.07
N ASN A 42 -4.98 12.04 -2.91
CA ASN A 42 -5.11 11.28 -4.16
C ASN A 42 -3.89 11.44 -5.08
N ASP A 43 -3.26 12.61 -5.11
CA ASP A 43 -2.08 12.87 -5.94
C ASP A 43 -0.88 11.96 -5.61
N VAL A 44 -0.66 11.70 -4.33
CA VAL A 44 0.43 10.83 -3.86
C VAL A 44 0.09 9.37 -4.12
N GLN A 45 -1.18 9.00 -3.95
CA GLN A 45 -1.63 7.64 -4.25
C GLN A 45 -1.52 7.33 -5.75
N GLN A 46 -1.86 8.29 -6.62
CA GLN A 46 -1.72 8.15 -8.05
C GLN A 46 -0.25 8.05 -8.48
N LEU A 47 0.61 8.89 -7.91
CA LEU A 47 2.06 8.80 -8.15
C LEU A 47 2.61 7.42 -7.78
N ALA A 48 2.25 6.88 -6.61
CA ALA A 48 2.70 5.56 -6.19
C ALA A 48 2.23 4.44 -7.15
N ARG A 49 1.00 4.53 -7.67
CA ARG A 49 0.46 3.60 -8.67
C ARG A 49 1.20 3.70 -10.01
N ASP A 50 1.49 4.91 -10.47
CA ASP A 50 2.20 5.14 -11.72
C ASP A 50 3.63 4.61 -11.66
N VAL A 51 4.32 4.82 -10.53
CA VAL A 51 5.64 4.27 -10.25
C VAL A 51 5.60 2.73 -10.24
N TYR A 52 4.63 2.14 -9.55
CA TYR A 52 4.47 0.69 -9.51
C TYR A 52 4.21 0.10 -10.91
N ASN A 53 3.33 0.71 -11.69
CA ASN A 53 3.01 0.27 -13.04
C ASN A 53 4.22 0.36 -13.99
N LEU A 54 5.08 1.37 -13.82
CA LEU A 54 6.31 1.50 -14.60
C LEU A 54 7.25 0.30 -14.37
N PHE A 55 7.44 -0.10 -13.11
CA PHE A 55 8.30 -1.23 -12.77
C PHE A 55 7.63 -2.59 -13.07
N SER A 56 6.31 -2.70 -12.89
CA SER A 56 5.58 -3.95 -13.13
C SER A 56 5.47 -4.30 -14.62
N ASN A 57 5.41 -3.31 -15.51
CA ASN A 57 5.20 -3.53 -16.95
C ASN A 57 6.50 -3.64 -17.77
N SER A 58 7.70 -3.55 -17.17
CA SER A 58 8.93 -3.67 -17.95
C SER A 58 10.15 -4.15 -17.14
N PRO A 59 10.60 -5.39 -17.35
CA PRO A 59 11.86 -5.90 -16.78
C PRO A 59 13.14 -5.30 -17.38
N LYS A 60 13.06 -4.49 -18.45
CA LYS A 60 14.23 -4.01 -19.23
C LYS A 60 14.62 -2.53 -18.98
N ILE A 61 14.03 -1.90 -17.97
CA ILE A 61 13.96 -0.43 -17.84
C ILE A 61 15.02 0.19 -16.91
N SER A 62 16.06 -0.55 -16.51
CA SER A 62 16.97 -0.11 -15.43
C SER A 62 17.92 1.06 -15.76
N THR A 63 18.01 1.53 -17.00
CA THR A 63 19.03 2.53 -17.39
C THR A 63 18.50 3.89 -17.86
N ASN A 64 17.30 4.01 -18.44
CA ASN A 64 16.80 5.28 -19.01
C ASN A 64 15.68 5.97 -18.19
N ASN A 65 15.22 5.39 -17.08
CA ASN A 65 13.95 5.78 -16.42
C ASN A 65 14.09 6.61 -15.14
N PHE A 66 15.32 6.88 -14.69
CA PHE A 66 15.54 7.83 -13.60
C PHE A 66 15.12 9.25 -14.00
N THR A 67 15.28 9.63 -15.27
CA THR A 67 14.91 10.95 -15.80
C THR A 67 13.39 11.17 -15.82
N SER A 68 12.62 10.13 -16.14
CA SER A 68 11.15 10.18 -16.21
C SER A 68 10.50 10.31 -14.82
N LEU A 69 11.06 9.63 -13.81
CA LEU A 69 10.65 9.79 -12.41
C LEU A 69 11.01 11.18 -11.89
N GLN A 70 12.20 11.69 -12.23
CA GLN A 70 12.59 13.06 -11.89
C GLN A 70 11.65 14.07 -12.54
N MET A 71 11.23 13.87 -13.80
CA MET A 71 10.29 14.75 -14.49
C MET A 71 8.88 14.72 -13.87
N CYS A 72 8.35 13.54 -13.50
CA CYS A 72 7.03 13.44 -12.85
C CYS A 72 7.02 14.11 -11.47
N CYS A 73 8.08 13.92 -10.67
CA CYS A 73 8.23 14.58 -9.37
C CYS A 73 8.46 16.10 -9.50
N LEU A 74 9.17 16.57 -10.54
CA LEU A 74 9.47 18.00 -10.76
C LEU A 74 8.36 18.78 -11.48
N THR A 75 7.49 18.14 -12.27
CA THR A 75 6.39 18.85 -12.97
C THR A 75 5.18 19.07 -12.07
N LYS A 76 4.89 18.18 -11.12
CA LYS A 76 3.77 18.38 -10.17
C LYS A 76 4.07 19.40 -9.06
N SER A 77 5.34 19.59 -8.68
CA SER A 77 5.73 20.61 -7.69
C SER A 77 5.57 22.06 -8.19
N SER A 78 5.53 22.29 -9.51
CA SER A 78 5.29 23.62 -10.09
C SER A 78 3.81 24.03 -10.11
N ILE A 79 2.88 23.06 -10.11
CA ILE A 79 1.42 23.35 -10.19
C ILE A 79 0.84 23.65 -8.79
N HIS A 80 1.53 23.25 -7.72
CA HIS A 80 1.05 23.40 -6.35
C HIS A 80 1.50 24.69 -5.64
N HIS A 81 2.15 25.64 -6.34
CA HIS A 81 2.48 26.97 -5.80
C HIS A 81 1.54 28.10 -6.28
N LYS A 82 0.41 27.76 -6.91
CA LYS A 82 -0.57 28.78 -7.36
C LYS A 82 -2.01 28.50 -6.93
N ARG A 83 -2.18 27.88 -5.76
CA ARG A 83 -3.46 27.85 -5.02
C ARG A 83 -3.25 27.93 -3.51
N ASP A 84 -2.34 28.80 -3.06
CA ASP A 84 -2.37 29.34 -1.70
C ASP A 84 -3.19 30.62 -1.77
N GLY A 85 -4.50 30.47 -1.68
CA GLY A 85 -5.45 31.57 -1.80
C GLY A 85 -6.83 31.15 -1.37
N PHE A 86 -7.00 30.93 -0.05
CA PHE A 86 -8.25 31.18 0.65
C PHE A 86 -7.96 31.36 2.17
N PRO A 87 -8.84 32.06 2.91
CA PRO A 87 -8.57 33.07 3.94
C PRO A 87 -8.04 32.54 5.27
#